data_AF-R4JAX5-F1
#
_entry.id   AF-R4JAX5-F1
#
_cell.length_a   1.000
_cell.length_b   1.000
_cell.length_c   1.000
_cell.angle_alpha   90.00
_cell.angle_beta   90.00
_cell.angle_gamma   90.00
#
_symmetry.space_group_name_H-M   'P 1'
#
loop_
_entity.id
_entity.type
_entity.pdbx_description
1 polymer ?
#
loop_
_entity_poly.entity_id
_entity_poly.type
_entity_poly.pdbx_seq_one_letter_code
_entity_poly.pdbx_strand_id
1 'polypeptide(L)'
;YWWDALSFKNMFYTNTPQSVIKQRCEQTLDLANENADITYFAADNRWSYNHSIWSNDPVMQPDQINKVVALGDSLSDTGNIFNASQWRFPNPNSWF
;
A
#
# COMPACT_ATOMS: atom_id res chain seq x y z
N TYR A 1 -11.68 -7.28 4.12
CA TYR A 1 -11.80 -8.58 3.43
C TYR A 1 -10.78 -8.65 2.31
N TRP A 2 -10.40 -9.86 1.91
CA TRP A 2 -9.44 -10.10 0.83
C TRP A 2 -10.15 -10.44 -0.47
N TRP A 3 -9.57 -10.06 -1.61
CA TRP A 3 -10.10 -10.43 -2.92
C TRP A 3 -8.98 -10.49 -3.97
N ASP A 4 -8.42 -11.69 -4.16
CA ASP A 4 -7.70 -12.20 -5.35
C ASP A 4 -7.29 -13.65 -5.01
N ALA A 5 -7.17 -14.54 -6.00
CA ALA A 5 -6.68 -15.90 -5.79
C ALA A 5 -5.15 -16.02 -5.85
N LEU A 6 -4.48 -15.08 -6.54
CA LEU A 6 -3.04 -14.99 -6.63
C LEU A 6 -2.51 -14.16 -5.46
N SER A 7 -1.82 -14.83 -4.54
CA SER A 7 -1.33 -14.22 -3.30
C SER A 7 -0.62 -12.88 -3.56
N PHE A 8 0.39 -12.81 -4.43
CA PHE A 8 1.17 -11.59 -4.69
C PHE A 8 0.38 -10.41 -5.33
N LYS A 9 -0.87 -10.63 -5.77
CA LYS A 9 -1.75 -9.60 -6.35
C LYS A 9 -2.93 -9.23 -5.45
N ASN A 10 -3.05 -9.87 -4.28
CA ASN A 10 -4.19 -9.69 -3.41
C ASN A 10 -4.28 -8.26 -2.86
N MET A 11 -5.50 -7.80 -2.62
CA MET A 11 -5.81 -6.50 -2.07
C MET A 11 -6.73 -6.64 -0.85
N PHE A 12 -6.44 -5.87 0.20
CA PHE A 12 -7.23 -5.89 1.42
C PHE A 12 -8.19 -4.70 1.47
N TYR A 13 -9.48 -5.00 1.49
CA TYR A 13 -10.56 -4.02 1.55
C TYR A 13 -10.98 -3.77 3.00
N THR A 14 -10.95 -2.53 3.46
CA THR A 14 -11.30 -2.16 4.83
C THR A 14 -12.14 -0.89 4.85
N ASN A 15 -12.89 -0.65 5.93
CA ASN A 15 -13.57 0.62 6.15
C ASN A 15 -12.69 1.62 6.91
N THR A 16 -11.50 1.21 7.37
CA THR A 16 -10.54 2.10 8.03
C THR A 16 -10.01 3.14 7.04
N PRO A 17 -10.05 4.44 7.34
CA PRO A 17 -9.47 5.47 6.49
C PRO A 17 -7.95 5.36 6.38
N GLN A 18 -7.40 5.66 5.21
CA GLN A 18 -5.95 5.69 4.96
C GLN A 18 -5.21 6.59 5.95
N SER A 19 -5.80 7.73 6.34
CA SER A 19 -5.23 8.65 7.33
C SER A 19 -5.01 8.01 8.70
N VAL A 20 -5.94 7.15 9.14
CA VAL A 20 -5.83 6.45 10.42
C VAL A 20 -4.74 5.38 10.37
N ILE A 21 -4.63 4.65 9.24
CA ILE A 21 -3.58 3.65 9.04
C ILE A 21 -2.20 4.33 9.07
N LYS A 22 -2.04 5.41 8.29
CA LYS A 22 -0.81 6.20 8.26
C LYS A 22 -0.42 6.72 9.64
N GLN A 23 -1.37 7.32 10.36
CA GLN A 23 -1.14 7.84 11.71
C GLN A 23 -0.63 6.75 12.66
N ARG A 24 -1.15 5.52 12.56
CA ARG A 24 -0.68 4.41 13.39
C ARG A 24 0.74 4.00 13.03
N CYS A 25 1.10 3.97 11.75
CA CYS A 25 2.48 3.72 11.33
C CYS A 25 3.43 4.79 11.86
N GLU A 26 3.08 6.07 11.68
CA GLU A 26 3.86 7.22 12.17
C GLU A 26 4.10 7.15 13.68
N GLN A 27 3.04 6.91 14.46
CA GLN A 27 3.12 6.78 15.92
C GLN A 27 3.90 5.55 16.39
N THR A 28 3.87 4.46 15.63
CA THR A 28 4.52 3.19 16.02
C THR A 28 6.01 3.23 15.72
N LEU A 29 6.40 3.83 14.59
CA LEU A 29 7.80 3.95 14.21
C LEU A 29 8.52 5.06 15.00
N ASP A 30 7.77 6.05 15.51
CA ASP A 30 8.26 7.16 16.35
C ASP A 30 9.57 7.76 15.82
N LEU A 31 9.61 7.98 14.50
CA LEU A 31 10.82 8.43 13.84
C LEU A 31 11.05 9.90 14.16
N ALA A 32 12.19 10.20 14.77
CA ALA A 32 12.63 11.57 15.05
C ALA A 32 12.97 12.38 13.77
N ASN A 33 12.93 11.75 12.60
CA ASN A 33 13.27 12.37 11.32
C ASN A 33 12.00 12.79 10.56
N GLU A 34 11.88 14.09 10.27
CA GLU A 34 10.75 14.68 9.54
C GLU A 34 10.66 14.20 8.07
N ASN A 35 11.71 13.56 7.53
CA ASN A 35 11.80 13.13 6.13
C ASN A 35 11.65 11.61 5.94
N ALA A 36 10.96 10.91 6.84
CA ALA A 36 10.72 9.49 6.64
C ALA A 36 9.62 9.26 5.58
N ASP A 37 10.00 8.69 4.43
CA ASP A 37 9.08 8.32 3.35
C ASP A 37 8.28 7.04 3.70
N ILE A 38 7.39 7.14 4.68
CA ILE A 38 6.61 6.00 5.19
C ILE A 38 5.59 5.55 4.15
N THR A 39 5.67 4.27 3.77
CA THR A 39 4.63 3.53 3.05
C THR A 39 4.13 2.35 3.89
N TYR A 40 2.94 1.82 3.59
CA TYR A 40 2.32 0.77 4.39
C TYR A 40 1.46 -0.17 3.55
N PHE A 41 1.39 -1.43 3.99
CA PHE A 41 0.74 -2.54 3.29
C PHE A 41 0.04 -3.48 4.28
N ALA A 42 -0.93 -4.25 3.80
CA ALA A 42 -1.51 -5.35 4.57
C ALA A 42 -0.62 -6.59 4.45
N ALA A 43 -0.36 -7.24 5.59
CA ALA A 43 0.38 -8.49 5.67
C ALA A 43 -0.10 -9.27 6.90
N ASP A 44 -0.43 -10.55 6.73
CA ASP A 44 -0.81 -11.42 7.86
C ASP A 44 0.40 -11.94 8.62
N ASN A 45 1.55 -12.09 7.93
CA ASN A 45 2.80 -12.52 8.52
C ASN A 45 4.00 -11.98 7.72
N ARG A 46 5.22 -12.19 8.24
CA ARG A 46 6.48 -11.69 7.65
C ARG A 46 6.83 -12.25 6.27
N TRP A 47 6.14 -13.29 5.79
CA TRP A 47 6.33 -13.86 4.45
C TRP A 47 5.26 -13.41 3.46
N SER A 48 4.24 -12.66 3.92
CA SER A 48 3.24 -12.07 3.04
C SER A 48 3.89 -11.04 2.11
N TYR A 49 3.38 -10.94 0.89
CA TYR A 49 3.75 -9.84 -0.01
C TYR A 49 3.20 -8.51 0.52
N ASN A 50 3.66 -7.40 -0.07
CA ASN A 50 3.15 -6.08 0.24
C ASN A 50 1.79 -5.87 -0.43
N HIS A 51 0.70 -6.24 0.24
CA HIS A 51 -0.65 -6.11 -0.33
C HIS A 51 -1.21 -4.70 -0.15
N SER A 52 -1.74 -4.12 -1.23
CA SER A 52 -2.41 -2.82 -1.17
C SER A 52 -3.62 -2.84 -0.23
N ILE A 53 -3.83 -1.74 0.50
CA ILE A 53 -5.00 -1.57 1.36
C ILE A 53 -5.97 -0.62 0.68
N TRP A 54 -7.15 -1.11 0.34
CA TRP A 54 -8.24 -0.33 -0.23
C TRP A 54 -9.22 0.11 0.87
N SER A 55 -9.37 1.42 1.08
CA SER A 55 -10.43 1.95 1.94
C SER A 55 -11.73 2.02 1.15
N ASN A 56 -12.73 1.25 1.56
CA ASN A 56 -14.06 1.25 0.96
C ASN A 56 -14.75 2.59 1.15
N ASP A 57 -15.51 3.00 0.14
CA ASP A 57 -16.29 4.23 0.20
C ASP A 57 -17.49 4.10 1.11
N PRO A 58 -17.84 5.18 1.84
CA PRO A 58 -19.11 5.23 2.54
C PRO A 58 -20.27 5.30 1.54
N VAL A 59 -21.44 4.81 1.96
CA VAL A 59 -22.68 4.91 1.15
C VAL A 59 -23.05 6.38 0.86
N MET A 60 -22.83 7.26 1.83
CA MET A 60 -23.01 8.71 1.66
C MET A 60 -21.68 9.35 1.28
N GLN A 61 -21.51 9.66 0.00
CA GLN A 61 -20.28 10.25 -0.52
C GLN A 61 -20.59 11.60 -1.19
N PRO A 62 -19.78 12.66 -0.92
CA PRO A 62 -19.89 13.90 -1.68
C PRO A 62 -19.43 13.70 -3.13
N ASP A 63 -19.95 14.51 -4.05
CA ASP A 63 -19.56 14.52 -5.47
C ASP A 63 -18.20 15.21 -5.66
N GLN A 64 -17.15 14.53 -5.20
CA GLN A 64 -15.77 14.99 -5.19
C GLN A 64 -14.81 13.82 -5.44
N ILE A 65 -13.64 14.13 -5.99
CA ILE A 65 -12.56 13.15 -6.15
C ILE A 65 -12.11 12.67 -4.76
N ASN A 66 -12.08 11.36 -4.55
CA ASN A 66 -11.69 10.76 -3.27
C ASN A 66 -10.47 9.83 -3.35
N LYS A 67 -10.00 9.50 -4.56
CA LYS A 67 -8.88 8.57 -4.84
C LYS A 67 -8.21 8.90 -6.16
N VAL A 68 -6.95 8.49 -6.30
CA VAL A 68 -6.22 8.47 -7.56
C VAL A 68 -5.91 7.01 -7.91
N VAL A 69 -6.21 6.61 -9.14
CA VAL A 69 -5.86 5.29 -9.69
C VAL A 69 -4.89 5.51 -10.84
N ALA A 70 -3.66 5.03 -10.68
CA ALA A 70 -2.60 5.20 -11.67
C ALA A 70 -2.54 4.00 -12.62
N LEU A 71 -2.38 4.28 -13.92
CA LEU A 71 -2.11 3.30 -14.97
C LEU A 71 -0.86 3.76 -15.72
N GLY A 72 0.08 2.85 -15.95
CA GLY A 72 1.35 3.20 -16.58
C GLY A 72 2.34 2.05 -16.59
N ASP A 73 3.61 2.41 -16.69
CA ASP A 73 4.76 1.49 -16.69
C ASP A 73 5.68 1.76 -15.50
N SER A 74 6.98 1.49 -15.64
CA SER A 74 8.00 1.74 -14.62
C SER A 74 8.06 3.20 -14.12
N LEU A 75 7.60 4.19 -14.89
CA LEU A 75 7.57 5.59 -14.43
C LEU A 75 6.47 5.85 -13.38
N SER A 76 5.55 4.91 -13.18
CA SER A 76 4.44 5.06 -12.23
C SER A 76 4.24 3.85 -11.32
N ASP A 77 4.98 2.76 -11.53
CA ASP A 77 4.87 1.57 -10.69
C ASP A 77 5.49 1.81 -9.30
N THR A 78 4.70 1.60 -8.26
CA THR A 78 5.12 1.75 -6.85
C THR A 78 5.35 0.41 -6.16
N GLY A 79 5.35 -0.71 -6.88
CA GLY A 79 5.69 -2.02 -6.30
C GLY A 79 5.03 -3.25 -6.92
N ASN A 80 4.29 -3.13 -8.02
CA ASN A 80 3.67 -4.28 -8.68
C ASN A 80 4.74 -5.26 -9.17
N ILE A 81 5.75 -4.79 -9.93
CA ILE A 81 6.84 -5.64 -10.39
C ILE A 81 7.74 -6.08 -9.25
N PHE A 82 7.85 -5.27 -8.20
CA PHE A 82 8.61 -5.60 -7.00
C PHE A 82 8.01 -6.80 -6.26
N ASN A 83 6.69 -6.82 -6.05
CA ASN A 83 6.01 -8.00 -5.51
C ASN A 83 6.12 -9.20 -6.46
N ALA A 84 5.90 -9.01 -7.77
CA ALA A 84 5.97 -10.10 -8.74
C ALA A 84 7.38 -10.73 -8.86
N SER A 85 8.44 -9.95 -8.61
CA SER A 85 9.83 -10.40 -8.64
C SER A 85 10.31 -11.04 -7.34
N GLN A 86 9.43 -11.19 -6.35
CA GLN A 86 9.78 -11.64 -4.99
C GLN A 86 10.78 -10.69 -4.32
N TRP A 87 10.54 -9.38 -4.48
CA TRP A 87 11.31 -8.30 -3.86
C TRP A 87 12.77 -8.21 -4.32
N ARG A 88 13.06 -8.71 -5.53
CA ARG A 88 14.41 -8.73 -6.09
C ARG A 88 14.65 -7.68 -7.17
N PHE A 89 13.59 -7.22 -7.82
CA PHE A 89 13.68 -6.23 -8.90
C PHE A 89 12.59 -5.16 -8.75
N PRO A 90 12.96 -3.86 -8.77
CA PRO A 90 14.34 -3.36 -8.72
C PRO A 90 15.03 -3.69 -7.38
N ASN A 91 16.36 -3.54 -7.29
CA ASN A 91 17.11 -3.86 -6.06
C ASN A 91 16.73 -2.88 -4.95
N PRO A 92 16.21 -3.34 -3.79
CA PRO A 92 15.69 -2.47 -2.73
C PRO A 92 16.77 -1.66 -2.00
N ASN A 93 18.06 -1.96 -2.23
CA ASN A 93 19.17 -1.18 -1.66
C ASN A 93 19.62 -0.03 -2.58
N SER A 94 19.09 0.05 -3.80
CA SER A 94 19.47 1.05 -4.79
C SER A 94 18.27 1.81 -5.36
N TRP A 95 17.08 1.23 -5.26
CA TRP A 95 15.82 1.79 -5.70
C TRP A 95 14.85 1.76 -4.53
N PHE A 96 14.24 2.91 -4.28
CA PHE A 96 13.17 3.07 -3.30
C PHE A 96 11.88 2.42 -3.82
#